data_AF-A0A2T6KAT5-F1
#
_entry.id   AF-A0A2T6KAT5-F1
#
_cell.length_a   1.000
_cell.length_b   1.000
_cell.length_c   1.000
_cell.angle_alpha   90.00
_cell.angle_beta   90.00
_cell.angle_gamma   90.00
#
_symmetry.space_group_name_H-M   'P 1'
#
loop_
_entity.id
_entity.type
_entity.pdbx_description
1 polymer ?
#
loop_
_entity_poly.entity_id
_entity_poly.type
_entity_poly.pdbx_seq_one_letter_code
_entity_poly.pdbx_strand_id
1 'polypeptide(L)'
;MKILDAIYNSKSDRKLISLREITTEKYMKKYRKKIFCATRNCHARLCFVAKSGNKNYLRTWRESKHAKECPFFFDKEEWRTGIRKSGTVIGIVSGDQIKKSLKEAYEMESISEEERWKQAEEKRQSLTNKSKKPKVNETSQQLTLTIVSDPTKMTAEAQSTKGRLYKRDVDSLKETDVGQTRTVTGRIHSVEVSNGNPAIRVIKNNILMNVHFADAFFAHAEQYYDMFTFVERLRKDMGSAIINATGEVGKSKKNDEFELIVFDRDGVLVEGMSLTSLVSYYSTEQLSF
;
A
#
# COMPACT_ATOMS: atom_id res chain seq x y z
N MET A 1 -13.43 -6.28 -28.72
CA MET A 1 -14.68 -6.81 -29.32
C MET A 1 -15.54 -7.47 -28.26
N LYS A 2 -16.86 -7.21 -28.26
CA LYS A 2 -17.83 -7.85 -27.36
C LYS A 2 -18.66 -8.85 -28.16
N ILE A 3 -18.88 -10.04 -27.61
CA ILE A 3 -19.70 -11.08 -28.24
C ILE A 3 -21.16 -10.80 -27.85
N LEU A 4 -22.04 -10.67 -28.85
CA LEU A 4 -23.46 -10.33 -28.65
C LEU A 4 -24.38 -11.54 -28.82
N ASP A 5 -24.00 -12.53 -29.63
CA ASP A 5 -24.81 -13.71 -29.90
C ASP A 5 -24.03 -15.00 -29.57
N ALA A 6 -24.78 -16.03 -29.18
CA ALA A 6 -24.24 -17.34 -28.81
C ALA A 6 -25.14 -18.47 -29.33
N ILE A 7 -24.55 -19.64 -29.55
CA ILE A 7 -25.28 -20.87 -29.82
C ILE A 7 -25.51 -21.60 -28.49
N TYR A 8 -26.76 -21.80 -28.11
CA TYR A 8 -27.13 -22.68 -27.02
C TYR A 8 -27.27 -24.11 -27.53
N ASN A 9 -26.50 -25.03 -26.94
CA ASN A 9 -26.58 -26.45 -27.24
C ASN A 9 -27.44 -27.16 -26.17
N SER A 10 -28.63 -27.60 -26.55
CA SER A 10 -29.48 -28.46 -25.74
C SER A 10 -29.23 -29.94 -26.09
N LYS A 11 -29.85 -30.88 -25.37
CA LYS A 11 -29.67 -32.31 -25.64
C LYS A 11 -30.20 -32.74 -27.02
N SER A 12 -31.11 -31.97 -27.62
CA SER A 12 -31.76 -32.26 -28.90
C SER A 12 -31.45 -31.24 -29.99
N ASP A 13 -31.23 -29.95 -29.64
CA ASP A 13 -31.18 -28.86 -30.62
C ASP A 13 -30.11 -27.80 -30.33
N ARG A 14 -29.63 -27.16 -31.40
CA ARG A 14 -28.79 -25.96 -31.37
C ARG A 14 -29.63 -24.74 -31.72
N LYS A 15 -29.73 -23.78 -30.79
CA LYS A 15 -30.49 -22.55 -30.98
C LYS A 15 -29.59 -21.32 -30.87
N LEU A 16 -29.72 -20.37 -31.78
CA LEU A 16 -29.11 -19.06 -31.66
C LEU A 16 -29.83 -18.26 -30.56
N ILE A 17 -29.07 -17.71 -29.63
CA ILE A 17 -29.57 -16.86 -28.54
C ILE A 17 -28.80 -15.54 -28.55
N SER A 18 -29.54 -14.43 -28.41
CA SER A 18 -28.94 -13.12 -28.27
C SER A 18 -28.69 -12.77 -26.81
N LEU A 19 -27.68 -11.94 -26.53
CA LEU A 19 -27.35 -11.43 -25.20
C LEU A 19 -28.56 -10.82 -24.48
N ARG A 20 -29.48 -10.19 -25.22
CA ARG A 20 -30.70 -9.57 -24.66
C ARG A 20 -31.65 -10.58 -24.02
N GLU A 21 -31.60 -11.84 -24.43
CA GLU A 21 -32.45 -12.92 -23.92
C GLU A 21 -31.87 -13.61 -22.67
N ILE A 22 -30.62 -13.27 -22.31
CA ILE A 22 -29.89 -13.88 -21.20
C ILE A 22 -30.00 -13.00 -19.97
N THR A 23 -30.75 -13.46 -18.97
CA THR A 23 -30.72 -12.92 -17.61
C THR A 23 -29.79 -13.75 -16.72
N THR A 24 -29.34 -13.18 -15.59
CA THR A 24 -28.48 -13.89 -14.62
C THR A 24 -29.11 -15.21 -14.15
N GLU A 25 -30.41 -15.20 -13.87
CA GLU A 25 -31.15 -16.39 -13.45
C GLU A 25 -31.24 -17.46 -14.55
N LYS A 26 -31.61 -17.06 -15.77
CA LYS A 26 -31.66 -17.98 -16.92
C LYS A 26 -30.27 -18.52 -17.24
N TYR A 27 -29.23 -17.72 -17.07
CA TYR A 27 -27.86 -18.17 -17.26
C TYR A 27 -27.49 -19.27 -16.26
N MET A 28 -27.72 -19.06 -14.97
CA MET A 28 -27.38 -20.04 -13.95
C MET A 28 -28.16 -21.36 -14.09
N LYS A 29 -29.46 -21.29 -14.40
CA LYS A 29 -30.33 -22.46 -14.50
C LYS A 29 -30.21 -23.21 -15.83
N LYS A 30 -30.15 -22.48 -16.96
CA LYS A 30 -30.29 -23.07 -18.30
C LYS A 30 -29.02 -23.03 -19.15
N TYR A 31 -28.30 -21.91 -19.15
CA TYR A 31 -27.26 -21.65 -20.15
C TYR A 31 -25.82 -21.92 -19.68
N ARG A 32 -25.59 -22.04 -18.37
CA ARG A 32 -24.26 -22.26 -17.79
C ARG A 32 -23.60 -23.50 -18.42
N LYS A 33 -22.39 -23.32 -18.94
CA LYS A 33 -21.58 -24.33 -19.67
C LYS A 33 -22.20 -24.86 -20.98
N LYS A 34 -23.34 -24.35 -21.44
CA LYS A 34 -24.06 -24.83 -22.64
C LYS A 34 -24.12 -23.83 -23.79
N ILE A 35 -23.45 -22.69 -23.66
CA ILE A 35 -23.42 -21.64 -24.69
C ILE A 35 -22.04 -21.55 -25.36
N PHE A 36 -22.06 -21.38 -26.67
CA PHE A 36 -20.90 -21.43 -27.55
C PHE A 36 -20.87 -20.22 -28.50
N CYS A 37 -19.73 -19.96 -29.11
CA CYS A 37 -19.56 -18.93 -30.12
C CYS A 37 -20.49 -19.17 -31.32
N ALA A 38 -21.12 -18.11 -31.81
CA ALA A 38 -22.01 -18.17 -32.97
C ALA A 38 -21.28 -18.16 -34.32
N THR A 39 -19.97 -17.92 -34.34
CA THR A 39 -19.15 -17.92 -35.56
C THR A 39 -19.06 -19.31 -36.16
N ARG A 40 -19.13 -19.39 -37.50
CA ARG A 40 -19.01 -20.65 -38.26
C ARG A 40 -17.74 -21.41 -37.85
N ASN A 41 -17.87 -22.72 -37.66
CA ASN A 41 -16.78 -23.63 -37.25
C ASN A 41 -16.08 -23.27 -35.93
N CYS A 42 -16.68 -22.43 -35.08
CA CYS A 42 -16.12 -22.10 -33.77
C CYS A 42 -16.81 -22.85 -32.63
N HIS A 43 -16.06 -23.67 -31.90
CA HIS A 43 -16.57 -24.43 -30.76
C HIS A 43 -16.22 -23.80 -29.40
N ALA A 44 -15.84 -22.52 -29.39
CA ALA A 44 -15.48 -21.83 -28.16
C ALA A 44 -16.68 -21.68 -27.22
N ARG A 45 -16.53 -22.13 -25.98
CA ARG A 45 -17.50 -21.93 -24.90
C ARG A 45 -17.50 -20.47 -24.46
N LEU A 46 -18.68 -19.97 -24.14
CA LEU A 46 -18.88 -18.61 -23.65
C LEU A 46 -19.40 -18.60 -22.20
N CYS A 47 -19.24 -17.47 -21.53
CA CYS A 47 -19.89 -17.16 -20.26
C CYS A 47 -20.50 -15.77 -20.27
N PHE A 48 -21.63 -15.67 -19.59
CA PHE A 48 -22.33 -14.42 -19.34
C PHE A 48 -21.70 -13.70 -18.16
N VAL A 49 -21.49 -12.39 -18.31
CA VAL A 49 -21.02 -11.51 -17.25
C VAL A 49 -22.05 -10.41 -17.04
N ALA A 50 -22.69 -10.45 -15.88
CA ALA A 50 -23.49 -9.34 -15.37
C ALA A 50 -22.60 -8.44 -14.51
N LYS A 51 -22.63 -7.13 -14.75
CA LYS A 51 -21.96 -6.12 -13.91
C LYS A 51 -22.98 -5.04 -13.52
N SER A 52 -23.07 -4.75 -12.23
CA SER A 52 -23.86 -3.58 -11.77
C SER A 52 -23.28 -2.30 -12.37
N GLY A 53 -24.15 -1.43 -12.90
CA GLY A 53 -23.76 -0.15 -13.53
C GLY A 53 -23.08 -0.24 -14.90
N ASN A 54 -22.99 -1.42 -15.53
CA ASN A 54 -22.39 -1.58 -16.87
C ASN A 54 -23.23 -2.50 -17.76
N LYS A 55 -23.10 -2.36 -19.08
CA LYS A 55 -23.78 -3.26 -20.04
C LYS A 55 -23.30 -4.71 -19.87
N ASN A 56 -24.23 -5.64 -19.73
CA ASN A 56 -23.97 -7.08 -19.74
C ASN A 56 -23.23 -7.49 -21.02
N TYR A 57 -22.45 -8.57 -20.98
CA TYR A 57 -21.75 -9.06 -22.16
C TYR A 57 -21.42 -10.55 -22.06
N LEU A 58 -21.19 -11.18 -23.22
CA LEU A 58 -20.63 -12.51 -23.31
C LEU A 58 -19.10 -12.42 -23.45
N ARG A 59 -18.40 -13.30 -22.75
CA ARG A 59 -16.95 -13.48 -22.87
C ARG A 59 -16.59 -14.94 -23.08
N THR A 60 -15.46 -15.20 -23.72
CA THR A 60 -14.91 -16.56 -23.86
C THR A 60 -14.62 -17.20 -22.51
N TRP A 61 -14.96 -18.48 -22.36
CA TRP A 61 -14.62 -19.28 -21.19
C TRP A 61 -13.10 -19.39 -21.03
N ARG A 62 -12.59 -19.42 -19.79
CA ARG A 62 -11.16 -19.26 -19.48
C ARG A 62 -10.24 -20.23 -20.24
N GLU A 63 -10.71 -21.45 -20.47
CA GLU A 63 -9.97 -22.56 -21.09
C GLU A 63 -10.42 -22.88 -22.52
N SER A 64 -11.42 -22.16 -23.04
CA SER A 64 -11.91 -22.43 -24.38
C SER A 64 -11.25 -21.49 -25.39
N LYS A 65 -10.65 -22.06 -26.43
CA LYS A 65 -10.04 -21.30 -27.52
C LYS A 65 -11.05 -21.18 -28.67
N HIS A 66 -11.05 -20.04 -29.33
CA HIS A 66 -11.72 -19.87 -30.62
C HIS A 66 -10.91 -20.55 -31.72
N ALA A 67 -11.55 -20.91 -32.83
CA ALA A 67 -10.85 -21.33 -34.04
C ALA A 67 -9.97 -20.18 -34.55
N LYS A 68 -8.84 -20.47 -35.23
CA LYS A 68 -7.90 -19.44 -35.73
C LYS A 68 -8.56 -18.43 -36.67
N GLU A 69 -9.57 -18.88 -37.42
CA GLU A 69 -10.35 -18.08 -38.37
C GLU A 69 -11.48 -17.27 -37.71
N CYS A 70 -11.69 -17.42 -36.40
CA CYS A 70 -12.74 -16.70 -35.69
C CYS A 70 -12.31 -15.25 -35.40
N PRO A 71 -13.17 -14.24 -35.62
CA PRO A 71 -12.88 -12.85 -35.26
C PRO A 71 -12.58 -12.62 -33.76
N PHE A 72 -12.96 -13.58 -32.92
CA PHE A 72 -12.71 -13.57 -31.47
C PHE A 72 -11.50 -14.42 -31.06
N PHE A 73 -10.73 -14.91 -32.02
CA PHE A 73 -9.45 -15.58 -31.76
C PHE A 73 -8.45 -14.62 -31.13
N PHE A 74 -7.72 -15.13 -30.15
CA PHE A 74 -6.58 -14.45 -29.57
C PHE A 74 -5.57 -15.51 -29.16
N ASP A 75 -4.31 -15.31 -29.54
CA ASP A 75 -3.23 -16.09 -28.98
C ASP A 75 -2.95 -15.63 -27.54
N LYS A 76 -2.70 -16.62 -26.69
CA LYS A 76 -2.27 -16.36 -25.31
C LYS A 76 -0.74 -16.38 -25.34
N GLU A 77 -0.13 -15.20 -25.37
CA GLU A 77 1.29 -15.04 -25.13
C GLU A 77 1.67 -15.31 -23.65
N GLU A 78 2.98 -15.44 -23.45
CA GLU A 78 3.71 -16.19 -22.43
C GLU A 78 3.30 -15.97 -20.96
N TRP A 79 3.62 -17.02 -20.19
CA TRP A 79 3.22 -17.25 -18.81
C TRP A 79 4.21 -16.61 -17.84
N ARG A 80 3.75 -16.30 -16.63
CA ARG A 80 4.63 -15.89 -15.53
C ARG A 80 4.51 -16.84 -14.33
N THR A 81 5.64 -17.16 -13.72
CA THR A 81 5.70 -17.87 -12.44
C THR A 81 5.21 -16.93 -11.34
N GLY A 82 4.24 -17.39 -10.56
CA GLY A 82 3.79 -16.75 -9.33
C GLY A 82 4.79 -16.97 -8.22
N ILE A 83 4.69 -16.20 -7.14
CA ILE A 83 5.59 -16.28 -5.99
C ILE A 83 4.76 -16.64 -4.75
N ARG A 84 5.14 -17.71 -4.04
CA ARG A 84 4.69 -18.10 -2.71
C ARG A 84 5.78 -17.70 -1.73
N LYS A 85 5.36 -17.11 -0.62
CA LYS A 85 6.28 -16.74 0.45
C LYS A 85 6.57 -17.96 1.32
N SER A 86 7.83 -18.35 1.48
CA SER A 86 8.25 -19.41 2.40
C SER A 86 9.53 -19.00 3.13
N GLY A 87 9.43 -18.82 4.45
CA GLY A 87 10.51 -18.31 5.30
C GLY A 87 10.61 -16.78 5.32
N THR A 88 11.38 -16.27 6.28
CA THR A 88 11.58 -14.84 6.52
C THR A 88 13.07 -14.55 6.59
N VAL A 89 13.53 -13.56 5.82
CA VAL A 89 14.87 -12.96 5.93
C VAL A 89 14.72 -11.62 6.63
N ILE A 90 15.67 -11.29 7.50
CA ILE A 90 15.72 -9.99 8.16
C ILE A 90 16.59 -9.06 7.31
N GLY A 91 16.10 -7.85 7.04
CA GLY A 91 16.86 -6.79 6.38
C GLY A 91 16.94 -5.56 7.27
N ILE A 92 18.02 -4.79 7.11
CA ILE A 92 18.27 -3.58 7.90
C ILE A 92 17.87 -2.34 7.11
N VAL A 93 17.32 -1.34 7.81
CA VAL A 93 17.14 0.01 7.27
C VAL A 93 18.41 0.82 7.53
N SER A 94 19.00 1.41 6.49
CA SER A 94 20.07 2.39 6.67
C SER A 94 19.51 3.77 7.05
N GLY A 95 20.29 4.59 7.76
CA GLY A 95 19.91 5.97 8.09
C GLY A 95 19.54 6.81 6.86
N ASP A 96 20.27 6.64 5.75
CA ASP A 96 19.93 7.33 4.48
C ASP A 96 18.56 6.92 3.94
N GLN A 97 18.21 5.64 4.08
CA GLN A 97 16.92 5.14 3.67
C GLN A 97 15.79 5.67 4.56
N ILE A 98 16.05 5.80 5.87
CA ILE A 98 15.13 6.46 6.82
C ILE A 98 14.91 7.91 6.40
N LYS A 99 15.98 8.71 6.25
CA LYS A 99 15.91 10.12 5.85
C LYS A 99 15.15 10.32 4.55
N LYS A 100 15.46 9.50 3.55
CA LYS A 100 14.76 9.55 2.26
C LYS A 100 13.27 9.23 2.42
N SER A 101 12.93 8.19 3.18
CA SER A 101 11.53 7.79 3.40
C SER A 101 10.74 8.88 4.13
N LEU A 102 11.33 9.50 5.16
CA LEU A 102 10.73 10.60 5.91
C LEU A 102 10.51 11.83 5.04
N LYS A 103 11.52 12.25 4.26
CA LYS A 103 11.41 13.40 3.36
C LYS A 103 10.34 13.18 2.29
N GLU A 104 10.33 12.01 1.64
CA GLU A 104 9.28 11.68 0.68
C GLU A 104 7.89 11.61 1.33
N ALA A 105 7.79 11.19 2.59
CA ALA A 105 6.52 11.14 3.33
C ALA A 105 6.00 12.55 3.65
N TYR A 106 6.89 13.45 4.05
CA TYR A 106 6.59 14.87 4.26
C TYR A 106 6.13 15.54 2.96
N GLU A 107 6.89 15.40 1.87
CA GLU A 107 6.54 15.96 0.57
C GLU A 107 5.14 15.51 0.12
N MET A 108 4.79 14.23 0.26
CA MET A 108 3.44 13.75 -0.07
C MET A 108 2.34 14.38 0.79
N GLU A 109 2.62 14.65 2.06
CA GLU A 109 1.64 15.26 2.97
C GLU A 109 1.47 16.76 2.72
N SER A 110 2.56 17.47 2.39
CA SER A 110 2.56 18.92 2.17
C SER A 110 2.05 19.36 0.80
N ILE A 111 1.96 18.45 -0.18
CA ILE A 111 1.39 18.75 -1.51
C ILE A 111 -0.11 19.09 -1.40
N SER A 112 -0.52 20.15 -2.10
CA SER A 112 -1.92 20.59 -2.16
C SER A 112 -2.85 19.56 -2.83
N GLU A 113 -4.15 19.59 -2.53
CA GLU A 113 -5.11 18.65 -3.15
C GLU A 113 -5.14 18.75 -4.69
N GLU A 114 -4.95 19.96 -5.23
CA GLU A 114 -4.91 20.20 -6.69
C GLU A 114 -3.70 19.53 -7.36
N GLU A 115 -2.53 19.63 -6.73
CA GLU A 115 -1.31 18.97 -7.21
C GLU A 115 -1.39 17.45 -7.04
N ARG A 116 -1.99 16.96 -5.95
CA ARG A 116 -2.28 15.52 -5.79
C ARG A 116 -3.17 15.00 -6.91
N TRP A 117 -4.18 15.78 -7.32
CA TRP A 117 -5.05 15.42 -8.43
C TRP A 117 -4.31 15.39 -9.77
N LYS A 118 -3.47 16.41 -10.05
CA LYS A 118 -2.61 16.43 -11.26
C LYS A 118 -1.70 15.20 -11.34
N GLN A 119 -0.98 14.89 -10.26
CA GLN A 119 -0.09 13.71 -10.24
C GLN A 119 -0.87 12.40 -10.40
N ALA A 120 -2.05 12.29 -9.78
CA ALA A 120 -2.91 11.11 -9.95
C ALA A 120 -3.39 10.96 -11.39
N GLU A 121 -3.71 12.07 -12.06
CA GLU A 121 -4.15 12.09 -13.46
C GLU A 121 -3.01 11.79 -14.44
N GLU A 122 -1.83 12.36 -14.25
CA GLU A 122 -0.61 12.01 -15.01
C GLU A 122 -0.26 10.51 -14.84
N LYS A 123 -0.43 9.98 -13.63
CA LYS A 123 -0.25 8.56 -13.37
C LYS A 123 -1.33 7.73 -14.06
N ARG A 124 -2.58 8.18 -14.13
CA ARG A 124 -3.64 7.50 -14.90
C ARG A 124 -3.35 7.51 -16.41
N GLN A 125 -2.88 8.64 -16.92
CA GLN A 125 -2.52 8.80 -18.34
C GLN A 125 -1.27 7.98 -18.72
N SER A 126 -0.33 7.76 -17.81
CA SER A 126 0.78 6.82 -18.04
C SER A 126 0.38 5.34 -17.89
N LEU A 127 -0.75 5.05 -17.22
CA LEU A 127 -1.26 3.68 -17.04
C LEU A 127 -2.13 3.18 -18.20
N THR A 128 -2.62 4.04 -19.10
CA THR A 128 -3.43 3.65 -20.26
C THR A 128 -2.64 2.82 -21.29
N ASN A 129 -1.31 2.79 -21.21
CA ASN A 129 -0.43 1.97 -22.06
C ASN A 129 -0.01 0.63 -21.43
N LYS A 130 -0.61 0.19 -20.31
CA LYS A 130 -0.19 -1.09 -19.70
C LYS A 130 -0.74 -2.31 -20.44
N SER A 131 0.18 -3.07 -21.02
CA SER A 131 0.01 -4.45 -21.49
C SER A 131 -0.79 -5.31 -20.49
N LYS A 132 -1.63 -6.20 -21.04
CA LYS A 132 -2.46 -7.14 -20.27
C LYS A 132 -1.55 -8.04 -19.43
N LYS A 133 -1.70 -7.98 -18.09
CA LYS A 133 -0.93 -8.83 -17.18
C LYS A 133 -1.17 -10.33 -17.49
N PRO A 134 -0.11 -11.13 -17.72
CA PRO A 134 -0.26 -12.56 -17.97
C PRO A 134 -0.73 -13.32 -16.72
N LYS A 135 -1.38 -14.47 -16.95
CA LYS A 135 -1.89 -15.34 -15.88
C LYS A 135 -0.77 -16.16 -15.24
N VAL A 136 -0.96 -16.49 -13.97
CA VAL A 136 -0.03 -17.25 -13.12
C VAL A 136 -0.43 -18.73 -13.12
N ASN A 137 0.50 -19.65 -13.40
CA ASN A 137 0.25 -21.11 -13.38
C ASN A 137 1.12 -21.87 -12.37
N GLU A 138 2.40 -21.51 -12.22
CA GLU A 138 3.31 -22.12 -11.25
C GLU A 138 3.65 -21.16 -10.14
N THR A 139 4.05 -21.67 -8.97
CA THR A 139 4.37 -20.82 -7.82
C THR A 139 5.74 -21.16 -7.27
N SER A 140 6.73 -20.28 -7.46
CA SER A 140 8.06 -20.40 -6.88
C SER A 140 8.05 -19.95 -5.42
N GLN A 141 8.93 -20.53 -4.61
CA GLN A 141 9.11 -20.11 -3.22
C GLN A 141 10.10 -18.94 -3.16
N GLN A 142 9.72 -17.85 -2.50
CA GLN A 142 10.59 -16.72 -2.22
C GLN A 142 10.51 -16.38 -0.73
N LEU A 143 11.64 -16.03 -0.13
CA LEU A 143 11.69 -15.59 1.26
C LEU A 143 11.00 -14.23 1.42
N THR A 144 10.29 -14.05 2.55
CA THR A 144 9.71 -12.75 2.92
C THR A 144 10.78 -11.91 3.58
N LEU A 145 11.04 -10.72 3.05
CA LEU A 145 11.93 -9.79 3.72
C LEU A 145 11.17 -9.00 4.79
N THR A 146 11.56 -9.13 6.05
CA THR A 146 11.11 -8.30 7.16
C THR A 146 12.20 -7.28 7.47
N ILE A 147 11.80 -6.03 7.58
CA ILE A 147 12.72 -4.92 7.76
C ILE A 147 12.69 -4.49 9.23
N VAL A 148 13.87 -4.38 9.84
CA VAL A 148 14.02 -4.08 11.25
C VAL A 148 14.92 -2.86 11.44
N SER A 149 14.53 -2.00 12.38
CA SER A 149 15.26 -0.81 12.83
C SER A 149 15.77 -0.94 14.28
N ASP A 150 15.27 -1.92 15.02
CA ASP A 150 15.72 -2.24 16.37
C ASP A 150 17.16 -2.81 16.36
N PRO A 151 18.12 -2.18 17.06
CA PRO A 151 19.50 -2.63 17.10
C PRO A 151 19.68 -4.01 17.73
N THR A 152 18.77 -4.45 18.61
CA THR A 152 18.88 -5.76 19.28
C THR A 152 18.58 -6.94 18.35
N LYS A 153 17.85 -6.67 17.26
CA LYS A 153 17.44 -7.65 16.25
C LYS A 153 18.39 -7.69 15.04
N MET A 154 19.48 -6.93 15.07
CA MET A 154 20.46 -6.87 13.99
C MET A 154 21.42 -8.08 14.02
N THR A 155 21.37 -8.92 12.99
CA THR A 155 22.36 -9.99 12.75
C THR A 155 23.30 -9.63 11.59
N ALA A 156 24.48 -10.25 11.54
CA ALA A 156 25.47 -10.01 10.46
C ALA A 156 24.90 -10.29 9.05
N GLU A 157 24.02 -11.28 8.93
CA GLU A 157 23.33 -11.64 7.69
C GLU A 157 22.32 -10.56 7.26
N ALA A 158 21.68 -9.88 8.22
CA ALA A 158 20.69 -8.83 7.97
C ALA A 158 21.29 -7.54 7.38
N GLN A 159 22.59 -7.29 7.58
CA GLN A 159 23.31 -6.14 7.01
C GLN A 159 23.43 -6.21 5.48
N SER A 160 23.38 -7.41 4.90
CA SER A 160 23.54 -7.60 3.45
C SER A 160 22.24 -7.39 2.65
N THR A 161 21.07 -7.46 3.31
CA THR A 161 19.77 -7.51 2.62
C THR A 161 19.03 -6.17 2.73
N LYS A 162 19.01 -5.39 1.64
CA LYS A 162 18.27 -4.12 1.56
C LYS A 162 16.80 -4.33 1.25
N GLY A 163 15.93 -3.92 2.16
CA GLY A 163 14.47 -3.97 1.97
C GLY A 163 13.85 -2.64 1.61
N ARG A 164 12.61 -2.65 1.13
CA ARG A 164 11.82 -1.43 0.90
C ARG A 164 11.09 -1.00 2.17
N LEU A 165 11.45 0.16 2.72
CA LEU A 165 10.70 0.81 3.78
C LEU A 165 9.35 1.31 3.24
N TYR A 166 8.26 0.90 3.89
CA TYR A 166 6.91 1.28 3.50
C TYR A 166 6.40 2.45 4.34
N LYS A 167 5.72 3.37 3.66
CA LYS A 167 5.07 4.55 4.23
C LYS A 167 3.59 4.27 4.50
N ARG A 168 3.09 4.73 5.64
CA ARG A 168 1.71 4.60 6.10
C ARG A 168 1.27 5.91 6.74
N ASP A 169 0.02 6.27 6.55
CA ASP A 169 -0.64 7.22 7.41
C ASP A 169 -1.16 6.52 8.68
N VAL A 170 -1.32 7.25 9.78
CA VAL A 170 -1.86 6.74 11.05
C VAL A 170 -3.17 5.98 10.86
N ASP A 171 -4.08 6.50 10.03
CA ASP A 171 -5.39 5.91 9.72
C ASP A 171 -5.34 4.73 8.74
N SER A 172 -4.19 4.47 8.13
CA SER A 172 -3.99 3.41 7.14
C SER A 172 -3.27 2.17 7.69
N LEU A 173 -2.86 2.21 8.96
CA LEU A 173 -2.22 1.10 9.66
C LEU A 173 -3.15 -0.10 9.80
N LYS A 174 -2.57 -1.30 9.76
CA LYS A 174 -3.28 -2.58 9.82
C LYS A 174 -2.55 -3.53 10.75
N GLU A 175 -3.25 -4.55 11.22
CA GLU A 175 -2.65 -5.65 11.99
C GLU A 175 -1.44 -6.29 11.29
N THR A 176 -1.44 -6.34 9.96
CA THR A 176 -0.31 -6.86 9.18
C THR A 176 0.95 -6.00 9.24
N ASP A 177 0.85 -4.77 9.74
CA ASP A 177 1.97 -3.86 9.94
C ASP A 177 2.58 -4.00 11.35
N VAL A 178 1.93 -4.67 12.30
CA VAL A 178 2.49 -4.92 13.64
C VAL A 178 3.76 -5.78 13.55
N GLY A 179 4.79 -5.38 14.31
CA GLY A 179 6.13 -5.99 14.31
C GLY A 179 6.96 -5.63 13.07
N GLN A 180 6.51 -4.69 12.24
CA GLN A 180 7.22 -4.27 11.03
C GLN A 180 7.74 -2.84 11.18
N THR A 181 8.92 -2.57 10.61
CA THR A 181 9.39 -1.19 10.47
C THR A 181 8.60 -0.45 9.40
N ARG A 182 8.04 0.70 9.76
CA ARG A 182 7.25 1.58 8.88
C ARG A 182 7.62 3.04 9.11
N THR A 183 7.51 3.83 8.05
CA THR A 183 7.43 5.29 8.19
C THR A 183 5.97 5.68 8.32
N VAL A 184 5.60 6.29 9.43
CA VAL A 184 4.25 6.74 9.73
C VAL A 184 4.15 8.26 9.65
N THR A 185 3.07 8.75 9.03
CA THR A 185 2.74 10.18 8.91
C THR A 185 1.47 10.50 9.67
N GLY A 186 1.49 11.59 10.44
CA GLY A 186 0.32 12.12 11.15
C GLY A 186 0.52 13.58 11.53
N ARG A 187 -0.44 14.13 12.27
CA ARG A 187 -0.34 15.47 12.87
C ARG A 187 -0.14 15.37 14.37
N ILE A 188 0.65 16.26 14.94
CA ILE A 188 0.92 16.28 16.38
C ILE A 188 -0.34 16.74 17.12
N HIS A 189 -0.86 15.88 17.99
CA HIS A 189 -1.99 16.17 18.86
C HIS A 189 -1.54 16.70 20.22
N SER A 190 -0.59 16.01 20.85
CA SER A 190 0.04 16.42 22.12
C SER A 190 1.44 15.84 22.24
N VAL A 191 2.29 16.50 23.04
CA VAL A 191 3.62 16.01 23.39
C VAL A 191 3.68 15.83 24.91
N GLU A 192 4.08 14.64 25.34
CA GLU A 192 4.28 14.30 26.74
C GLU A 192 5.79 14.24 27.03
N VAL A 193 6.24 15.19 27.85
CA VAL A 193 7.62 15.30 28.34
C VAL A 193 7.57 15.16 29.86
N SER A 194 7.22 13.97 30.35
CA SER A 194 7.21 13.64 31.80
C SER A 194 8.49 12.89 32.19
N ASN A 195 8.69 12.60 33.49
CA ASN A 195 9.82 11.82 34.02
C ASN A 195 9.89 10.40 33.40
N GLY A 196 10.52 10.29 32.23
CA GLY A 196 10.60 9.08 31.41
C GLY A 196 10.90 9.44 29.94
N ASN A 197 10.83 8.44 29.05
CA ASN A 197 11.03 8.70 27.62
C ASN A 197 9.85 9.53 27.07
N PRO A 198 10.12 10.61 26.31
CA PRO A 198 9.09 11.44 25.74
C PRO A 198 8.16 10.62 24.84
N ALA A 199 6.92 11.06 24.73
CA ALA A 199 5.95 10.46 23.83
C ALA A 199 5.22 11.55 23.04
N ILE A 200 4.95 11.28 21.76
CA ILE A 200 4.17 12.19 20.92
C ILE A 200 2.87 11.48 20.54
N ARG A 201 1.75 12.10 20.90
CA ARG A 201 0.44 11.68 20.44
C ARG A 201 0.19 12.25 19.05
N VAL A 202 -0.10 11.39 18.09
CA VAL A 202 -0.35 11.78 16.71
C VAL A 202 -1.76 11.42 16.27
N ILE A 203 -2.35 12.23 15.40
CA ILE A 203 -3.71 12.08 14.89
C ILE A 203 -3.76 12.21 13.38
N LYS A 204 -4.60 11.39 12.73
CA LYS A 204 -5.05 11.59 11.35
C LYS A 204 -6.44 10.98 11.18
N ASN A 205 -7.37 11.73 10.57
CA ASN A 205 -8.77 11.29 10.37
C ASN A 205 -9.43 10.70 11.64
N ASN A 206 -9.26 11.37 12.79
CA ASN A 206 -9.74 10.97 14.12
C ASN A 206 -9.17 9.64 14.66
N ILE A 207 -8.16 9.06 14.01
CA ILE A 207 -7.42 7.91 14.52
C ILE A 207 -6.17 8.42 15.22
N LEU A 208 -5.97 7.96 16.45
CA LEU A 208 -4.86 8.33 17.31
C LEU A 208 -3.81 7.22 17.37
N MET A 209 -2.55 7.60 17.53
CA MET A 209 -1.43 6.69 17.73
C MET A 209 -0.39 7.35 18.64
N ASN A 210 0.31 6.56 19.45
CA ASN A 210 1.47 7.04 20.21
C ASN A 210 2.76 6.78 19.45
N VAL A 211 3.65 7.77 19.43
CA VAL A 211 5.04 7.62 19.01
C VAL A 211 5.91 7.65 20.27
N HIS A 212 6.56 6.53 20.56
CA HIS A 212 7.47 6.33 21.66
C HIS A 212 8.91 6.29 21.16
N PHE A 213 9.84 6.70 22.02
CA PHE A 213 11.27 6.71 21.72
C PHE A 213 11.98 5.72 22.64
N ALA A 214 12.68 4.75 22.04
CA ALA A 214 13.42 3.73 22.79
C ALA A 214 14.69 4.32 23.41
N ASP A 215 15.25 3.68 24.44
CA ASP A 215 16.51 4.14 25.07
C ASP A 215 17.67 4.22 24.07
N ALA A 216 17.67 3.35 23.05
CA ALA A 216 18.62 3.39 21.93
C ALA A 216 18.61 4.72 21.17
N PHE A 217 17.47 5.42 21.12
CA PHE A 217 17.35 6.75 20.53
C PHE A 217 18.18 7.79 21.31
N PHE A 218 18.29 7.62 22.63
CA PHE A 218 18.95 8.56 23.54
C PHE A 218 20.40 8.17 23.89
N ALA A 219 20.82 6.93 23.59
CA ALA A 219 22.06 6.31 24.07
C ALA A 219 23.37 7.10 23.83
N HIS A 220 23.36 8.12 22.96
CA HIS A 220 24.53 8.96 22.67
C HIS A 220 24.24 10.47 22.65
N ALA A 221 23.05 10.92 23.07
CA ALA A 221 22.67 12.33 23.04
C ALA A 221 21.51 12.63 23.99
N GLU A 222 21.76 12.65 25.29
CA GLU A 222 20.76 13.02 26.32
C GLU A 222 20.10 14.38 26.06
N GLN A 223 20.82 15.30 25.42
CA GLN A 223 20.28 16.59 24.93
C GLN A 223 19.02 16.47 24.05
N TYR A 224 18.72 15.29 23.48
CA TYR A 224 17.50 15.06 22.71
C TYR A 224 16.23 15.11 23.57
N TYR A 225 16.30 14.83 24.89
CA TYR A 225 15.14 14.95 25.78
C TYR A 225 14.56 16.37 25.74
N ASP A 226 15.43 17.37 25.86
CA ASP A 226 15.01 18.78 25.86
C ASP A 226 14.49 19.24 24.49
N MET A 227 14.90 18.60 23.40
CA MET A 227 14.44 18.95 22.04
C MET A 227 12.94 18.75 21.85
N PHE A 228 12.31 17.84 22.60
CA PHE A 228 10.86 17.61 22.53
C PHE A 228 10.04 18.79 23.07
N THR A 229 10.64 19.65 23.90
CA THR A 229 9.98 20.89 24.33
C THR A 229 9.76 21.85 23.15
N PHE A 230 10.68 21.87 22.18
CA PHE A 230 10.54 22.66 20.96
C PHE A 230 9.49 22.08 20.00
N VAL A 231 9.30 20.76 20.02
CA VAL A 231 8.21 20.10 19.27
C VAL A 231 6.85 20.54 19.81
N GLU A 232 6.69 20.58 21.14
CA GLU A 232 5.46 21.08 21.76
C GLU A 232 5.26 22.57 21.49
N ARG A 233 6.33 23.37 21.47
CA ARG A 233 6.27 24.78 21.08
C ARG A 233 5.79 24.96 19.64
N LEU A 234 6.37 24.24 18.69
CA LEU A 234 5.95 24.26 17.29
C LEU A 234 4.47 23.89 17.11
N ARG A 235 4.03 22.86 17.82
CA ARG A 235 2.62 22.46 17.81
C ARG A 235 1.71 23.61 18.28
N LYS A 236 2.10 24.34 19.33
CA LYS A 236 1.33 25.50 19.83
C LYS A 236 1.31 26.65 18.83
N ASP A 237 2.44 26.92 18.18
CA ASP A 237 2.56 28.04 17.23
C ASP A 237 1.78 27.78 15.93
N MET A 238 1.85 26.56 15.39
CA MET A 238 1.21 26.19 14.11
C MET A 238 -0.21 25.59 14.28
N GLY A 239 -0.59 25.21 15.50
CA GLY A 239 -1.84 24.52 15.82
C GLY A 239 -1.92 23.06 15.37
N SER A 240 -1.36 22.73 14.20
CA SER A 240 -1.39 21.40 13.59
C SER A 240 -0.11 21.11 12.80
N ALA A 241 0.94 20.69 13.50
CA ALA A 241 2.22 20.34 12.88
C ALA A 241 2.22 18.89 12.32
N ILE A 242 2.77 18.68 11.13
CA ILE A 242 3.02 17.36 10.52
C ILE A 242 4.21 16.71 11.20
N ILE A 243 4.08 15.42 11.51
CA ILE A 243 5.18 14.57 11.98
C ILE A 243 5.29 13.33 11.11
N ASN A 244 6.52 13.01 10.73
CA ASN A 244 6.89 11.77 10.08
C ASN A 244 7.85 11.04 11.00
N ALA A 245 7.57 9.78 11.32
CA ALA A 245 8.41 8.97 12.19
C ALA A 245 8.62 7.58 11.59
N THR A 246 9.83 7.03 11.70
CA THR A 246 10.19 5.68 11.26
C THR A 246 10.55 4.84 12.46
N GLY A 247 9.86 3.73 12.63
CA GLY A 247 10.04 2.85 13.77
C GLY A 247 9.33 1.52 13.59
N GLU A 248 9.38 0.67 14.61
CA GLU A 248 8.61 -0.58 14.66
C GLU A 248 7.19 -0.30 15.13
N VAL A 249 6.21 -0.78 14.36
CA VAL A 249 4.80 -0.65 14.73
C VAL A 249 4.47 -1.71 15.78
N GLY A 250 4.00 -1.27 16.94
CA GLY A 250 3.48 -2.10 18.01
C GLY A 250 1.97 -1.94 18.16
N LYS A 251 1.46 -2.51 19.25
CA LYS A 251 0.08 -2.34 19.68
C LYS A 251 0.05 -2.15 21.19
N SER A 252 -0.55 -1.06 21.65
CA SER A 252 -0.64 -0.73 23.06
C SER A 252 -1.50 -1.77 23.78
N LYS A 253 -0.93 -2.34 24.85
CA LYS A 253 -1.62 -3.31 25.71
C LYS A 253 -2.80 -2.69 26.50
N LYS A 254 -2.88 -1.37 26.59
CA LYS A 254 -3.87 -0.66 27.43
C LYS A 254 -5.17 -0.33 26.70
N ASN A 255 -5.09 0.02 25.42
CA ASN A 255 -6.21 0.59 24.66
C ASN A 255 -6.33 0.03 23.23
N ASP A 256 -5.56 -1.00 22.87
CA ASP A 256 -5.59 -1.65 21.55
C ASP A 256 -5.28 -0.71 20.36
N GLU A 257 -4.72 0.46 20.65
CA GLU A 257 -4.27 1.40 19.63
C GLU A 257 -2.91 1.00 19.09
N PHE A 258 -2.61 1.40 17.86
CA PHE A 258 -1.26 1.28 17.34
C PHE A 258 -0.30 2.18 18.11
N GLU A 259 0.95 1.74 18.21
CA GLU A 259 2.06 2.52 18.72
C GLU A 259 3.24 2.39 17.76
N LEU A 260 4.12 3.37 17.75
CA LEU A 260 5.34 3.36 16.97
C LEU A 260 6.53 3.54 17.91
N ILE A 261 7.48 2.61 17.88
CA ILE A 261 8.71 2.68 18.67
C ILE A 261 9.85 3.10 17.75
N VAL A 262 10.39 4.31 17.98
CA VAL A 262 11.49 4.88 17.21
C VAL A 262 12.81 4.58 17.91
N PHE A 263 13.77 4.04 17.16
CA PHE A 263 15.09 3.66 17.66
C PHE A 263 16.21 4.59 17.18
N ASP A 264 16.06 5.22 16.02
CA ASP A 264 17.08 6.05 15.38
C ASP A 264 16.73 7.54 15.49
N ARG A 265 17.70 8.38 15.84
CA ARG A 265 17.57 9.84 15.92
C ARG A 265 17.20 10.50 14.60
N ASP A 266 17.66 9.92 13.49
CA ASP A 266 17.30 10.34 12.13
C ASP A 266 15.90 9.82 11.74
N GLY A 267 15.26 9.07 12.64
CA GLY A 267 13.95 8.45 12.51
C GLY A 267 12.77 9.39 12.64
N VAL A 268 12.94 10.68 12.93
CA VAL A 268 11.82 11.63 13.07
C VAL A 268 12.09 12.94 12.33
N LEU A 269 11.06 13.40 11.62
CA LEU A 269 10.94 14.77 11.12
C LEU A 269 9.65 15.40 11.64
N VAL A 270 9.73 16.68 12.00
CA VAL A 270 8.59 17.52 12.35
C VAL A 270 8.59 18.71 11.39
N GLU A 271 7.49 18.90 10.65
CA GLU A 271 7.39 19.90 9.58
C GLU A 271 8.57 19.84 8.59
N GLY A 272 9.00 18.61 8.25
CA GLY A 272 10.12 18.36 7.36
C GLY A 272 11.51 18.64 7.95
N MET A 273 11.60 19.10 9.20
CA MET A 273 12.85 19.40 9.91
C MET A 273 13.23 18.28 10.87
N SER A 274 14.53 18.00 11.02
CA SER A 274 15.01 17.16 12.13
C SER A 274 14.83 17.90 13.46
N LEU A 275 14.86 17.16 14.57
CA LEU A 275 14.80 17.77 15.91
C LEU A 275 15.92 18.80 16.12
N THR A 276 17.13 18.50 15.65
CA THR A 276 18.26 19.44 15.72
C THR A 276 18.02 20.71 14.92
N SER A 277 17.49 20.62 13.70
CA SER A 277 17.15 21.78 12.89
C SER A 277 16.02 22.60 13.50
N LEU A 278 15.04 21.95 14.14
CA LEU A 278 13.95 22.62 14.84
C LEU A 278 14.46 23.46 16.03
N VAL A 279 15.41 22.92 16.80
CA VAL A 279 16.08 23.69 17.85
C VAL A 279 16.81 24.89 17.27
N SER A 280 17.59 24.70 16.20
CA SER A 280 18.30 25.81 15.54
C SER A 280 17.35 26.90 15.07
N TYR A 281 16.21 26.54 14.47
CA TYR A 281 15.16 27.47 14.02
C TYR A 281 14.70 28.39 15.16
N TYR A 282 14.34 27.82 16.31
CA TYR A 282 13.88 28.58 17.47
C TYR A 282 14.99 29.36 18.19
N SER A 283 16.22 28.84 18.19
CA SER A 283 17.37 29.55 18.75
C SER A 283 17.74 30.79 17.92
N THR A 284 17.56 30.75 16.60
CA THR A 284 17.80 31.91 15.74
C THR A 284 16.71 32.98 15.84
N GLU A 285 15.45 32.61 16.02
CA GLU A 285 14.37 33.58 16.27
C GLU A 285 14.51 34.33 17.60
N GLN A 286 15.15 33.73 18.61
CA GLN A 286 15.45 34.42 19.87
C GLN A 286 16.57 35.46 19.77
N LEU A 287 17.42 35.38 18.73
CA LEU A 287 18.53 36.31 18.50
C LEU A 287 18.19 37.46 17.56
N SER A 288 16.99 37.48 16.99
CA SER A 288 16.50 38.52 16.08
C SER A 288 15.73 39.67 16.76
N PHE A 289 15.98 39.90 18.05
CA PHE A 289 15.45 41.04 18.82
C PHE A 289 16.55 42.04 19.17
#